data_AF-A0A0Q4C1P7-F1
#
_entry.id   AF-A0A0Q4C1P7-F1
#
_cell.length_a   1.000
_cell.length_b   1.000
_cell.length_c   1.000
_cell.angle_alpha   90.00
_cell.angle_beta   90.00
_cell.angle_gamma   90.00
#
_symmetry.space_group_name_H-M   'P 1'
#
loop_
_entity.id
_entity.type
_entity.pdbx_description
1 polymer ?
#
loop_
_entity_poly.entity_id
_entity_poly.type
_entity_poly.pdbx_seq_one_letter_code
_entity_poly.pdbx_strand_id
1 'polypeptide(L)' 'MIAFIDDHRDAYGVEPICRVLPIAPSTYHERVAQRQDSTRLSARAQRDVALKPEIARVFAENFAVARLGRLLPESWFR' A
#
# COMPACT_ATOMS: atom_id res chain seq x y z
N MET A 1 9.33 -3.49 -1.77
CA MET A 1 10.03 -3.11 -3.01
C MET A 1 10.20 -1.60 -3.14
N ILE A 2 9.13 -0.81 -3.24
CA ILE A 2 9.26 0.66 -3.37
C ILE A 2 9.98 1.29 -2.16
N ALA A 3 9.67 0.86 -0.93
CA ALA A 3 10.36 1.32 0.28
C ALA A 3 11.88 1.07 0.21
N PHE A 4 12.31 -0.11 -0.24
CA PHE A 4 13.74 -0.41 -0.43
C PHE A 4 14.41 0.55 -1.42
N ILE A 5 13.74 0.86 -2.54
CA ILE A 5 14.25 1.84 -3.52
C ILE A 5 14.31 3.22 -2.87
N ASP A 6 13.27 3.61 -2.12
CA ASP A 6 13.22 4.90 -1.43
C ASP A 6 14.38 5.07 -0.43
N ASP A 7 14.73 4.01 0.30
CA ASP A 7 15.77 4.03 1.32
C ASP A 7 17.19 4.10 0.73
N HIS A 8 17.38 3.70 -0.53
CA HIS A 8 18.71 3.52 -1.13
C HIS A 8 18.96 4.37 -2.39
N ARG A 9 17.93 5.02 -2.95
CA ARG A 9 18.05 5.82 -4.18
C ARG A 9 19.03 7.00 -4.03
N ASP A 10 19.21 7.53 -2.83
CA ASP A 10 20.13 8.66 -2.60
C ASP A 10 21.61 8.22 -2.74
N ALA A 11 21.91 6.95 -2.47
CA ALA A 11 23.25 6.38 -2.60
C ALA A 11 23.52 5.78 -4.00
N TYR A 12 22.52 5.14 -4.62
CA TYR A 12 22.74 4.34 -5.84
C TYR A 12 21.92 4.82 -7.06
N GLY A 13 20.97 5.73 -6.89
CA GLY A 13 20.00 6.08 -7.93
C GLY A 13 18.91 5.02 -8.12
N VAL A 14 17.81 5.40 -8.77
CA VAL A 14 16.65 4.51 -8.99
C VAL A 14 16.96 3.46 -10.06
N GLU A 15 17.55 3.86 -11.18
CA GLU A 15 17.79 3.00 -12.33
C GLU A 15 18.73 1.82 -12.03
N PRO A 16 19.86 2.01 -11.33
CA PRO A 16 20.72 0.90 -10.95
C PRO A 16 20.03 -0.10 -10.02
N ILE A 17 19.22 0.37 -9.08
CA ILE A 17 18.45 -0.50 -8.17
C ILE A 17 17.38 -1.27 -8.95
N CYS A 18 16.63 -0.60 -9.82
CA CYS A 18 15.60 -1.23 -10.66
C CYS A 18 16.17 -2.34 -11.55
N ARG A 19 17.41 -2.18 -12.05
CA ARG A 19 18.12 -3.22 -12.82
C ARG A 19 18.40 -4.48 -12.00
N VAL A 20 18.77 -4.32 -10.73
CA VAL A 20 19.09 -5.44 -9.82
C VAL A 20 17.83 -6.12 -9.27
N LEU A 21 16.73 -5.37 -9.08
CA LEU A 21 15.42 -5.87 -8.64
C LEU A 21 14.50 -6.37 -9.77
N PRO A 22 15.08 -6.71 -10.93
CA PRO A 22 14.47 -6.62 -12.28
C PRO A 22 13.05 -6.01 -12.36
N ILE A 23 12.94 -4.70 -12.11
CA ILE A 23 11.72 -3.94 -12.37
C ILE A 23 11.97 -2.79 -13.33
N ALA A 24 10.94 -2.37 -14.07
CA ALA A 24 11.03 -1.17 -14.89
C ALA A 24 11.08 0.09 -14.00
N PRO A 25 11.95 1.08 -14.28
CA PRO A 25 11.96 2.37 -13.57
C PRO A 25 10.61 3.11 -13.63
N SER A 26 9.86 2.96 -14.74
CA SER A 26 8.51 3.51 -14.87
C SER A 26 7.56 2.97 -13.80
N THR A 27 7.69 1.71 -13.39
CA THR A 27 6.91 1.13 -12.29
C THR A 27 7.19 1.85 -10.98
N TYR A 28 8.44 2.21 -10.70
CA TYR A 28 8.78 2.99 -9.49
C TYR A 28 8.11 4.36 -9.52
N HIS A 29 8.31 5.11 -10.60
CA HIS A 29 7.74 6.46 -10.71
C HIS A 29 6.22 6.46 -10.68
N GLU A 30 5.57 5.48 -11.31
CA GLU A 30 4.12 5.35 -11.26
C GLU A 30 3.62 5.06 -9.84
N ARG A 31 4.35 4.27 -9.03
CA ARG A 31 4.02 4.09 -7.61
C ARG A 31 4.22 5.34 -6.78
N VAL A 32 5.24 6.15 -7.08
CA VAL A 32 5.43 7.45 -6.43
C VAL A 32 4.26 8.38 -6.77
N ALA A 33 3.87 8.45 -8.05
CA ALA A 33 2.75 9.28 -8.49
C ALA A 33 1.42 8.84 -7.85
N GLN A 34 1.15 7.54 -7.77
CA GLN A 34 -0.06 6.99 -7.10
C GLN A 34 -0.12 7.30 -5.60
N ARG A 35 1.02 7.44 -4.92
CA ARG A 35 1.07 7.84 -3.50
C ARG A 35 0.76 9.33 -3.30
N GLN A 36 1.14 10.16 -4.27
CA GLN A 36 0.91 11.61 -4.23
C GLN A 36 -0.51 11.97 -4.69
N ASP A 37 -1.07 11.19 -5.61
CA ASP A 37 -2.38 11.42 -6.19
C ASP A 37 -3.19 10.12 -6.26
N SER A 38 -4.17 10.01 -5.36
CA SER A 38 -5.05 8.84 -5.28
C SER A 38 -5.94 8.67 -6.53
N THR A 39 -6.13 9.70 -7.35
CA THR A 39 -6.93 9.60 -8.58
C THR A 39 -6.22 8.78 -9.67
N ARG A 40 -4.90 8.61 -9.54
CA ARG A 40 -4.07 7.76 -10.43
C ARG A 40 -4.14 6.28 -10.07
N LEU A 41 -4.73 5.93 -8.93
CA LEU A 41 -5.00 4.54 -8.58
C LEU A 41 -6.01 3.93 -9.55
N SER A 42 -5.98 2.61 -9.71
CA SER A 42 -7.03 1.92 -10.46
C SER A 42 -8.39 2.13 -9.79
N ALA A 43 -9.48 2.07 -10.58
CA ALA A 43 -10.83 2.22 -10.07
C ALA A 43 -11.15 1.23 -8.91
N ARG A 44 -10.57 0.02 -8.97
CA ARG A 44 -10.66 -0.96 -7.88
C ARG A 44 -9.95 -0.46 -6.62
N ALA A 45 -8.71 -0.03 -6.73
CA ALA A 45 -7.93 0.45 -5.58
C ALA A 45 -8.56 1.70 -4.93
N GLN A 46 -9.11 2.62 -5.73
CA GLN A 46 -9.86 3.76 -5.20
C GLN A 46 -11.09 3.32 -4.40
N ARG A 47 -11.85 2.36 -4.94
CA ARG A 47 -12.99 1.77 -4.23
C ARG A 47 -12.57 1.07 -2.93
N ASP A 48 -11.48 0.31 -2.95
CA ASP A 48 -10.97 -0.38 -1.76
C ASP A 48 -10.59 0.61 -0.66
N VAL A 49 -9.93 1.73 -1.01
CA VAL A 49 -9.62 2.82 -0.06
C VAL A 49 -10.90 3.40 0.54
N ALA A 50 -11.94 3.64 -0.26
CA ALA A 50 -13.21 4.17 0.21
C ALA A 50 -13.98 3.18 1.11
N LEU A 51 -13.84 1.87 0.87
CA LEU A 51 -14.53 0.82 1.63
C LEU A 51 -13.80 0.42 2.92
N LYS A 52 -12.49 0.65 3.04
CA LYS A 52 -11.68 0.31 4.22
C LYS A 52 -12.31 0.75 5.56
N PRO A 53 -12.81 1.99 5.72
CA PRO A 53 -13.43 2.43 6.97
C PRO A 53 -14.70 1.64 7.32
N GLU A 54 -15.52 1.33 6.32
CA GLU A 54 -16.77 0.59 6.51
C GLU A 54 -16.51 -0.87 6.87
N ILE A 55 -15.50 -1.49 6.24
CA ILE A 55 -15.03 -2.82 6.62
C ILE A 55 -14.54 -2.83 8.06
N ALA A 56 -13.79 -1.81 8.49
CA ALA A 56 -13.31 -1.68 9.86
C ALA A 56 -14.48 -1.49 10.86
N ARG A 57 -15.51 -0.72 10.50
CA ARG A 57 -16.72 -0.52 11.31
C ARG A 57 -17.49 -1.83 11.52
N VAL A 58 -17.86 -2.50 10.42
CA VAL A 58 -18.58 -3.78 10.46
C VAL A 58 -17.76 -4.84 11.20
N PHE A 59 -16.44 -4.83 11.03
CA PHE A 59 -15.55 -5.70 11.78
C PHE A 59 -15.60 -5.40 13.28
N ALA A 60 -15.47 -4.14 13.70
CA ALA A 60 -15.53 -3.77 15.12
C ALA A 60 -16.89 -4.16 15.75
N GLU A 61 -17.99 -3.95 15.04
CA GLU A 61 -19.34 -4.32 15.48
C GLU A 61 -19.52 -5.84 15.62
N ASN A 62 -19.02 -6.62 14.66
CA ASN A 62 -19.15 -8.09 14.67
C ASN A 62 -18.17 -8.76 15.64
N PHE A 63 -16.94 -8.27 15.76
CA PHE A 63 -15.91 -8.85 16.63
C PHE A 63 -15.98 -8.36 18.08
N ALA A 64 -16.81 -7.37 18.40
CA ALA A 64 -17.23 -7.11 19.78
C ALA A 64 -18.07 -8.29 20.34
N VAL A 65 -18.72 -9.08 19.47
CA VAL A 65 -19.58 -10.23 19.84
C VAL A 65 -18.79 -11.54 19.88
N ALA A 66 -17.75 -11.69 19.05
CA ALA A 66 -16.91 -12.89 19.02
C ALA A 66 -15.56 -12.66 19.71
N ARG A 67 -15.23 -13.47 20.75
CA ARG A 67 -13.99 -13.44 21.55
C ARG A 67 -12.72 -13.85 20.76
N LEU A 68 -12.52 -13.33 19.56
CA LEU A 68 -11.33 -13.52 18.71
C LEU A 68 -10.76 -12.19 18.17
N GLY A 69 -11.24 -11.04 18.66
CA GLY A 69 -10.87 -9.69 18.19
C GLY A 69 -9.41 -9.24 18.40
N ARG A 70 -8.43 -10.15 18.61
CA ARG A 70 -7.01 -9.81 18.86
C ARG A 70 -6.02 -10.36 17.81
N LEU A 71 -6.48 -10.88 16.67
CA LEU A 71 -5.60 -11.63 15.77
C LEU A 71 -5.26 -10.95 14.44
N LEU A 72 -5.72 -9.72 14.17
CA LEU A 72 -5.36 -9.02 12.95
C LEU A 72 -4.68 -7.66 13.23
N PRO A 73 -3.41 -7.49 12.82
CA PRO A 73 -2.69 -6.25 13.03
C PRO A 73 -3.26 -5.13 12.17
N GLU A 74 -3.13 -3.88 12.65
CA GLU A 74 -3.48 -2.64 11.94
C GLU A 74 -2.89 -2.56 10.52
N SER A 75 -1.87 -3.37 10.23
CA SER A 75 -1.27 -3.55 8.90
C SER A 75 -2.23 -4.08 7.82
N TRP A 76 -3.38 -4.66 8.18
CA TRP A 76 -4.40 -5.07 7.21
C TRP A 76 -5.22 -3.91 6.66
N PHE A 77 -5.27 -2.78 7.39
CA PHE A 77 -6.02 -1.59 7.01
C PHE A 77 -5.14 -0.44 6.50
N ARG A 78 -3.81 -0.51 6.70
CA ARG A 78 -2.85 0.39 6.02
C ARG A 78 -2.68 0.08 4.53
#